data_AF-A0A920RW17-F1
#
_entry.id   AF-A0A920RW17-F1
#
_cell.length_a   1.000
_cell.length_b   1.000
_cell.length_c   1.000
_cell.angle_alpha   90.00
_cell.angle_beta   90.00
_cell.angle_gamma   90.00
#
_symmetry.space_group_name_H-M   'P 1'
#
loop_
_entity.id
_entity.type
_entity.pdbx_description
1 polymer ?
#
loop_
_entity_poly.entity_id
_entity_poly.type
_entity_poly.pdbx_seq_one_letter_code
_entity_poly.pdbx_strand_id
1 'polypeptide(L)'
;MVGIGAAPLANVPEGIHVDWVVVVCTPHWANFIGGARTVLDGTPPRGACGSSFCSDLFATPWHDDNVVITPGDLGGRMNNRLKPEEMFVVVPNQYLESLFSIMTSTPDARAVLEATKPEDSEYWEKRKRSKQAKKAKASKSSKDSLDAKLSMSWEQEAKDLIAMTPPGIIEMAINNVEDFARDMGVERITKTVVLDQMKSIGMDPSMLN
;
A
#
# COMPACT_ATOMS: atom_id res chain seq x y z
N MET A 1 -28.17 20.37 28.58
CA MET A 1 -27.19 21.06 27.70
C MET A 1 -25.92 20.23 27.76
N VAL A 2 -25.49 19.68 26.63
CA VAL A 2 -24.20 18.98 26.55
C VAL A 2 -23.14 20.05 26.32
N GLY A 3 -22.15 20.13 27.20
CA GLY A 3 -21.01 21.04 27.01
C GLY A 3 -20.06 20.44 25.98
N ILE A 4 -19.63 21.23 25.00
CA ILE A 4 -18.65 20.78 24.02
C ILE A 4 -17.26 21.20 24.51
N GLY A 5 -16.38 20.23 24.68
CA GLY A 5 -14.98 20.42 25.01
C GLY A 5 -14.09 20.12 23.82
N ALA A 6 -12.98 20.84 23.70
CA ALA A 6 -11.92 20.52 22.75
C ALA A 6 -10.60 20.36 23.50
N ALA A 7 -9.85 19.33 23.16
CA ALA A 7 -8.52 19.07 23.68
C ALA A 7 -7.62 18.53 22.57
N PRO A 8 -6.30 18.74 22.63
CA PRO A 8 -5.37 17.97 21.82
C PRO A 8 -5.62 16.47 22.03
N LEU A 9 -5.52 15.66 20.97
CA LEU A 9 -5.87 14.23 21.03
C LEU A 9 -5.13 13.49 22.16
N ALA A 10 -3.86 13.82 22.39
CA ALA A 10 -3.04 13.24 23.47
C ALA A 10 -3.47 13.63 24.89
N ASN A 11 -4.30 14.67 25.02
CA ASN A 11 -4.75 15.22 26.29
C ASN A 11 -6.23 14.93 26.56
N VAL A 12 -6.89 14.14 25.71
CA VAL A 12 -8.27 13.68 25.95
C VAL A 12 -8.24 12.74 27.16
N PRO A 13 -9.01 13.02 28.23
CA PRO A 13 -9.06 12.14 29.40
C PRO A 13 -9.56 10.73 29.04
N GLU A 14 -9.07 9.74 29.78
CA GLU A 14 -9.52 8.35 29.60
C GLU A 14 -11.04 8.22 29.80
N GLY A 15 -11.67 7.39 28.97
CA GLY A 15 -13.11 7.13 29.03
C GLY A 15 -14.01 8.22 28.43
N ILE A 16 -13.45 9.31 27.88
CA ILE A 16 -14.23 10.33 27.16
C ILE A 16 -14.48 9.90 25.71
N HIS A 17 -15.75 9.94 25.30
CA HIS A 17 -16.12 9.77 23.91
C HIS A 17 -15.74 11.00 23.10
N VAL A 18 -15.09 10.79 21.95
CA VAL A 18 -14.73 11.85 21.01
C VAL A 18 -15.78 11.87 19.91
N ASP A 19 -16.55 12.96 19.80
CA ASP A 19 -17.59 13.09 18.79
C ASP A 19 -17.02 13.34 17.37
N TRP A 20 -15.94 14.13 17.28
CA TRP A 20 -15.22 14.39 16.04
C TRP A 20 -13.78 14.83 16.33
N VAL A 21 -12.92 14.68 15.32
CA VAL A 21 -11.54 15.12 15.34
C VAL A 21 -11.37 16.28 14.36
N VAL A 22 -10.50 17.22 14.71
CA VAL A 22 -10.16 18.35 13.86
C VAL A 22 -8.70 18.23 13.47
N VAL A 23 -8.44 18.17 12.17
CA VAL A 23 -7.09 18.10 11.63
C VAL A 23 -6.73 19.45 11.03
N VAL A 24 -5.57 19.98 11.43
CA VAL A 24 -4.95 21.14 10.79
C VAL A 24 -3.92 20.62 9.80
N CYS A 25 -4.09 20.94 8.52
CA CYS A 25 -3.20 20.45 7.48
C CYS A 25 -3.15 21.37 6.25
N THR A 26 -2.23 21.08 5.32
CA THR A 26 -2.19 21.78 4.03
C THR A 26 -3.39 21.38 3.14
N PRO A 27 -3.69 22.14 2.08
CA PRO A 27 -4.84 21.85 1.22
C PRO A 27 -4.73 20.51 0.49
N HIS A 28 -3.49 20.08 0.23
CA HIS A 28 -3.21 18.75 -0.32
C HIS A 28 -3.78 17.64 0.57
N TRP A 29 -3.44 17.66 1.86
CA TRP A 29 -3.93 16.68 2.82
C TRP A 29 -5.41 16.84 3.13
N ALA A 30 -5.91 18.08 3.14
CA ALA A 30 -7.32 18.32 3.39
C ALA A 30 -8.23 17.68 2.35
N ASN A 31 -7.79 17.58 1.10
CA ASN A 31 -8.53 16.88 0.06
C ASN A 31 -8.64 15.36 0.33
N PHE A 32 -7.58 14.74 0.83
CA PHE A 32 -7.59 13.31 1.20
C PHE A 32 -8.41 13.06 2.47
N ILE A 33 -8.16 13.82 3.52
CA ILE A 33 -8.85 13.70 4.82
C ILE A 33 -10.34 14.03 4.65
N GLY A 34 -10.65 15.03 3.82
CA GLY A 34 -12.01 15.39 3.43
C GLY A 34 -12.81 14.24 2.80
N GLY A 35 -12.12 13.31 2.15
CA GLY A 35 -12.72 12.14 1.51
C GLY A 35 -13.20 11.04 2.46
N ALA A 36 -13.04 11.21 3.79
CA ALA A 36 -13.36 10.19 4.78
C ALA A 36 -14.80 9.65 4.67
N ARG A 37 -15.78 10.52 4.42
CA ARG A 37 -17.16 10.09 4.16
C ARG A 37 -17.36 9.64 2.71
N THR A 38 -16.76 10.37 1.76
CA THR A 38 -16.89 10.10 0.33
C THR A 38 -16.58 8.65 -0.04
N VAL A 39 -15.59 8.03 0.59
CA VAL A 39 -15.22 6.64 0.30
C VAL A 39 -16.22 5.60 0.84
N LEU A 40 -17.11 6.00 1.74
CA LEU A 40 -18.13 5.12 2.33
C LEU A 40 -19.44 5.18 1.54
N ASP A 41 -19.92 6.38 1.23
CA ASP A 41 -21.25 6.57 0.65
C ASP A 41 -21.29 7.52 -0.57
N GLY A 42 -20.14 8.03 -1.02
CA GLY A 42 -20.04 8.98 -2.13
C GLY A 42 -20.39 10.43 -1.78
N THR A 43 -20.77 10.72 -0.54
CA THR A 43 -21.12 12.08 -0.10
C THR A 43 -19.86 12.94 0.00
N PRO A 44 -19.76 14.05 -0.75
CA PRO A 44 -18.58 14.91 -0.70
C PRO A 44 -18.51 15.69 0.63
N PRO A 45 -17.29 16.10 1.05
CA PRO A 45 -17.13 16.97 2.20
C PRO A 45 -17.80 18.33 1.96
N ARG A 46 -18.29 18.94 3.03
CA ARG A 46 -18.83 20.30 2.99
C ARG A 46 -17.69 21.31 3.04
N GLY A 47 -17.62 22.18 2.03
CA GLY A 47 -16.84 23.41 2.11
C GLY A 47 -17.58 24.46 2.94
N ALA A 48 -16.92 25.01 3.96
CA ALA A 48 -17.40 26.15 4.72
C ALA A 48 -16.39 27.30 4.64
N CYS A 49 -16.90 28.53 4.62
CA CYS A 49 -16.10 29.76 4.66
C CYS A 49 -16.90 30.81 5.45
N GLY A 50 -17.21 30.48 6.69
CA GLY A 50 -18.00 31.32 7.58
C GLY A 50 -17.16 32.40 8.27
N SER A 51 -17.83 33.44 8.77
CA SER A 51 -17.21 34.47 9.63
C SER A 51 -16.91 33.99 11.05
N SER A 52 -17.37 32.78 11.42
CA SER A 52 -17.20 32.19 12.75
C SER A 52 -16.72 30.75 12.66
N PHE A 53 -15.46 30.51 13.02
CA PHE A 53 -14.87 29.17 13.03
C PHE A 53 -15.54 28.25 14.04
N CYS A 54 -16.00 28.78 15.17
CA CYS A 54 -16.72 28.00 16.18
C CYS A 54 -17.99 27.35 15.61
N SER A 55 -18.64 27.98 14.62
CA SER A 55 -19.83 27.42 13.98
C SER A 55 -19.47 26.22 13.08
N ASP A 56 -18.38 26.35 12.32
CA ASP A 56 -17.85 25.26 11.48
C ASP A 56 -17.32 24.10 12.33
N LEU A 57 -16.77 24.42 13.51
CA LEU A 57 -16.16 23.46 14.43
C LEU A 57 -17.17 22.70 15.30
N PHE A 58 -18.20 23.38 15.82
CA PHE A 58 -19.06 22.83 16.87
C PHE A 58 -20.51 22.59 16.42
N ALA A 59 -21.05 23.41 15.53
CA ALA A 59 -22.45 23.33 15.14
C ALA A 59 -22.65 22.52 13.86
N THR A 60 -21.82 22.78 12.85
CA THR A 60 -21.95 22.16 11.52
C THR A 60 -21.83 20.64 11.56
N PRO A 61 -20.86 20.02 12.26
CA PRO A 61 -20.76 18.57 12.33
C PRO A 61 -21.99 17.92 12.98
N TRP A 62 -22.59 18.59 13.98
CA TRP A 62 -23.77 18.08 14.68
C TRP A 62 -25.02 18.08 13.78
N HIS A 63 -25.19 19.12 12.96
CA HIS A 63 -26.38 19.28 12.13
C HIS A 63 -26.29 18.53 10.79
N ASP A 64 -25.11 18.53 10.18
CA ASP A 64 -24.94 17.98 8.84
C ASP A 64 -24.42 16.55 8.83
N ASP A 65 -23.85 16.09 9.96
CA ASP A 65 -23.23 14.78 10.10
C ASP A 65 -22.27 14.44 8.94
N ASN A 66 -21.48 15.44 8.55
CA ASN A 66 -20.58 15.37 7.40
C ASN A 66 -19.20 15.96 7.75
N VAL A 67 -18.21 15.57 6.96
CA VAL A 67 -16.87 16.13 7.02
C VAL A 67 -16.92 17.59 6.55
N VAL A 68 -16.32 18.49 7.33
CA VAL A 68 -16.28 19.92 7.02
C VAL A 68 -14.85 20.32 6.72
N ILE A 69 -14.63 20.98 5.59
CA ILE A 69 -13.36 21.62 5.23
C ILE A 69 -13.57 23.13 5.30
N THR A 70 -12.79 23.81 6.12
CA THR A 70 -12.87 25.26 6.28
C THR A 70 -11.48 25.88 6.42
N PRO A 71 -11.22 27.06 5.82
CA PRO A 71 -10.04 27.83 6.17
C PRO A 71 -10.15 28.37 7.61
N GLY A 72 -11.34 28.41 8.21
CA GLY A 72 -11.62 29.06 9.48
C GLY A 72 -11.69 30.59 9.37
N ASP A 73 -12.00 31.24 10.48
CA ASP A 73 -12.09 32.70 10.60
C ASP A 73 -10.79 33.33 11.11
N LEU A 74 -10.72 34.66 11.13
CA LEU A 74 -9.55 35.38 11.61
C LEU A 74 -9.20 35.01 13.07
N GLY A 75 -10.21 34.92 13.94
CA GLY A 75 -10.02 34.67 15.37
C GLY A 75 -9.49 33.27 15.67
N GLY A 76 -10.12 32.24 15.11
CA GLY A 76 -9.72 30.85 15.26
C GLY A 76 -8.33 30.59 14.68
N ARG A 77 -8.00 31.21 13.53
CA ARG A 77 -6.66 31.10 12.93
C ARG A 77 -5.59 31.79 13.76
N MET A 78 -5.85 32.99 14.28
CA MET A 78 -4.91 33.71 15.15
C MET A 78 -4.69 32.97 16.47
N ASN A 79 -5.76 32.45 17.08
CA ASN A 79 -5.68 31.71 18.34
C ASN A 79 -4.84 30.42 18.20
N ASN A 80 -5.02 29.69 17.10
CA ASN A 80 -4.28 28.46 16.81
C ASN A 80 -2.94 28.70 16.09
N ARG A 81 -2.58 29.97 15.81
CA ARG A 81 -1.35 30.38 15.11
C ARG A 81 -1.13 29.67 13.78
N LEU A 82 -2.21 29.53 13.00
CA LEU A 82 -2.17 28.83 11.72
C LEU A 82 -1.45 29.64 10.64
N LYS A 83 -0.73 28.94 9.78
CA LYS A 83 -0.13 29.51 8.56
C LYS A 83 -1.21 29.79 7.52
N PRO A 84 -1.03 30.80 6.64
CA PRO A 84 -1.99 31.15 5.59
C PRO A 84 -2.46 29.96 4.75
N GLU A 85 -1.56 29.01 4.48
CA GLU A 85 -1.81 27.81 3.68
C GLU A 85 -2.52 26.66 4.43
N GLU A 86 -2.63 26.72 5.76
CA GLU A 86 -3.26 25.65 6.55
C GLU A 86 -4.79 25.78 6.57
N MET A 87 -5.46 24.64 6.59
CA MET A 87 -6.91 24.51 6.67
C MET A 87 -7.31 23.59 7.81
N PHE A 88 -8.56 23.70 8.26
CA PHE A 88 -9.18 22.78 9.20
C PHE A 88 -10.03 21.76 8.45
N VAL A 89 -9.91 20.50 8.86
CA VAL A 89 -10.81 19.42 8.44
C VAL A 89 -11.44 18.82 9.68
N VAL A 90 -12.75 18.97 9.81
CA VAL A 90 -13.54 18.44 10.93
C VAL A 90 -14.17 17.13 10.50
N VAL A 91 -13.83 16.05 11.20
CA VAL A 91 -14.19 14.68 10.84
C VAL A 91 -14.99 14.03 11.96
N PRO A 92 -16.30 13.78 11.77
CA PRO A 92 -17.11 12.98 12.68
C PRO A 92 -16.49 11.60 12.98
N ASN A 93 -16.60 11.17 14.23
CA ASN A 93 -15.96 9.94 14.74
C ASN A 93 -16.30 8.70 13.91
N GLN A 94 -17.53 8.60 13.42
CA GLN A 94 -18.00 7.49 12.57
C GLN A 94 -17.29 7.37 11.22
N TYR A 95 -16.52 8.39 10.80
CA TYR A 95 -15.72 8.37 9.57
C TYR A 95 -14.21 8.29 9.83
N LEU A 96 -13.75 8.08 11.07
CA LEU A 96 -12.31 8.03 11.35
C LEU A 96 -11.64 6.75 10.83
N GLU A 97 -12.35 5.61 10.85
CA GLU A 97 -11.79 4.34 10.34
C GLU A 97 -11.50 4.39 8.84
N SER A 98 -12.38 5.02 8.05
CA SER A 98 -12.16 5.18 6.61
C SER A 98 -10.97 6.07 6.31
N LEU A 99 -10.67 7.03 7.18
CA LEU A 99 -9.47 7.86 7.12
C LEU A 99 -8.20 7.04 7.29
N PHE A 100 -8.19 6.10 8.24
CA PHE A 100 -7.08 5.16 8.38
C PHE A 100 -6.89 4.34 7.10
N SER A 101 -7.99 3.87 6.49
CA SER A 101 -7.94 3.20 5.19
C SER A 101 -7.32 4.11 4.12
N ILE A 102 -7.78 5.35 3.97
CA ILE A 102 -7.26 6.28 2.95
C ILE A 102 -5.76 6.55 3.14
N MET A 103 -5.30 6.74 4.38
CA MET A 103 -3.92 7.12 4.66
C MET A 103 -2.92 5.96 4.64
N THR A 104 -3.39 4.72 4.87
CA THR A 104 -2.52 3.54 4.95
C THR A 104 -2.61 2.63 3.74
N SER A 105 -3.72 2.67 3.00
CA SER A 105 -3.86 1.90 1.78
C SER A 105 -3.12 2.57 0.63
N THR A 106 -2.33 1.78 -0.12
CA THR A 106 -1.84 2.25 -1.41
C THR A 106 -3.02 2.18 -2.38
N PRO A 107 -3.49 3.31 -2.94
CA PRO A 107 -4.60 3.28 -3.88
C PRO A 107 -4.22 2.41 -5.07
N ASP A 108 -5.12 1.48 -5.43
CA ASP A 108 -4.93 0.64 -6.60
C ASP A 108 -5.18 1.50 -7.86
N ALA A 109 -4.16 2.28 -8.24
CA ALA A 109 -4.17 3.15 -9.40
C ALA A 109 -4.54 2.40 -10.69
N ARG A 110 -4.29 1.09 -10.71
CA ARG A 110 -4.66 0.23 -11.82
C ARG A 110 -6.15 -0.06 -11.82
N ALA A 111 -6.74 -0.41 -10.68
CA ALA A 111 -8.20 -0.60 -10.57
C ALA A 111 -8.96 0.68 -10.92
N VAL A 112 -8.47 1.83 -10.45
CA VAL A 112 -9.05 3.15 -10.79
C VAL A 112 -8.95 3.39 -12.30
N LEU A 113 -7.79 3.15 -12.92
CA LEU A 113 -7.64 3.28 -14.37
C LEU A 113 -8.59 2.33 -15.11
N GLU A 114 -8.67 1.06 -14.69
CA GLU A 114 -9.52 0.02 -15.28
C GLU A 114 -11.01 0.42 -15.21
N ALA A 115 -11.48 1.01 -14.11
CA ALA A 115 -12.85 1.51 -13.96
C ALA A 115 -13.21 2.65 -14.92
N THR A 116 -12.22 3.41 -15.42
CA THR A 116 -12.43 4.49 -16.40
C THR A 116 -12.41 4.02 -17.85
N LYS A 117 -12.13 2.73 -18.12
CA LYS A 117 -12.03 2.21 -19.48
C LYS A 117 -13.37 1.66 -19.98
N PRO A 118 -13.89 2.16 -21.11
CA PRO A 118 -15.03 1.55 -21.80
C PRO A 118 -14.78 0.06 -22.09
N GLU A 119 -15.85 -0.75 -22.09
CA GLU A 119 -15.75 -2.21 -22.29
C GLU A 119 -15.13 -2.59 -23.64
N ASP A 120 -15.31 -1.74 -24.66
CA ASP A 120 -14.81 -1.91 -26.03
C ASP A 120 -13.39 -1.35 -26.24
N SER A 121 -12.74 -0.83 -25.20
CA SER A 121 -11.39 -0.25 -25.30
C SER A 121 -10.32 -1.29 -25.67
N GLU A 122 -9.39 -0.90 -26.56
CA GLU A 122 -8.16 -1.68 -26.87
C GLU A 122 -7.34 -2.06 -25.63
N TYR A 123 -7.51 -1.31 -24.53
CA TYR A 123 -6.93 -1.63 -23.23
C TYR A 123 -7.23 -3.08 -22.79
N TRP A 124 -8.48 -3.52 -22.94
CA TRP A 124 -8.93 -4.85 -22.53
C TRP A 124 -8.37 -5.96 -23.40
N GLU A 125 -8.25 -5.72 -24.71
CA GLU A 125 -7.60 -6.65 -25.64
C GLU A 125 -6.11 -6.81 -25.34
N LYS A 126 -5.40 -5.70 -25.07
CA LYS A 126 -4.01 -5.74 -24.62
C LYS A 126 -3.87 -6.49 -23.29
N ARG A 127 -4.85 -6.35 -22.38
CA ARG A 127 -4.89 -7.05 -21.09
C ARG A 127 -5.10 -8.56 -21.26
N LYS A 128 -6.03 -8.98 -22.13
CA LYS A 128 -6.26 -10.39 -22.46
C LYS A 128 -4.99 -11.02 -23.03
N ARG A 129 -4.34 -10.36 -24.01
CA ARG A 129 -3.06 -10.83 -24.60
C ARG A 129 -1.96 -10.96 -23.55
N SER A 130 -1.81 -9.98 -22.66
CA SER A 130 -0.81 -10.03 -21.58
C SER A 130 -1.09 -11.16 -20.57
N LYS A 131 -2.35 -11.38 -20.18
CA LYS A 131 -2.76 -12.50 -19.31
C LYS A 131 -2.49 -13.85 -19.99
N GLN A 132 -2.79 -13.98 -21.27
CA GLN A 132 -2.48 -15.19 -22.05
C GLN A 132 -0.98 -15.44 -22.17
N ALA A 133 -0.17 -14.41 -22.44
CA ALA A 133 1.29 -14.53 -22.49
C ALA A 133 1.90 -14.93 -21.13
N LYS A 134 1.36 -14.40 -20.02
CA LYS A 134 1.76 -14.81 -18.66
C LYS A 134 1.35 -16.25 -18.35
N LYS A 135 0.13 -16.67 -18.73
CA LYS A 135 -0.31 -18.07 -18.59
C LYS A 135 0.53 -19.03 -19.43
N ALA A 136 0.89 -18.65 -20.67
CA ALA A 136 1.77 -19.44 -21.54
C ALA A 136 3.21 -19.55 -21.00
N LYS A 137 3.70 -18.50 -20.32
CA LYS A 137 4.99 -18.56 -19.59
C LYS A 137 4.91 -19.39 -18.31
N ALA A 138 3.76 -19.41 -17.63
CA ALA A 138 3.55 -20.25 -16.44
C ALA A 138 3.28 -21.73 -16.79
N SER A 139 2.78 -22.02 -18.00
CA SER A 139 2.53 -23.39 -18.48
C SER A 139 3.72 -24.02 -19.22
N LYS A 140 4.74 -23.25 -19.59
CA LYS A 140 6.04 -23.81 -19.98
C LYS A 140 6.74 -24.26 -18.70
N SER A 141 6.82 -25.57 -18.49
CA SER A 141 7.53 -26.15 -17.36
C SER A 141 8.94 -25.55 -17.28
N SER A 142 9.34 -25.15 -16.08
CA SER A 142 10.66 -24.59 -15.78
C SER A 142 11.82 -25.53 -16.12
N LYS A 143 11.55 -26.82 -16.38
CA LYS A 143 12.54 -27.85 -16.71
C LYS A 143 13.25 -27.61 -18.05
N ASP A 144 12.52 -27.35 -19.13
CA ASP A 144 13.14 -27.17 -20.47
C ASP A 144 13.96 -25.87 -20.57
N SER A 145 13.65 -24.85 -19.78
CA SER A 145 14.44 -23.61 -19.76
C SER A 145 15.64 -23.65 -18.81
N LEU A 146 15.62 -24.55 -17.81
CA LEU A 146 16.74 -24.71 -16.89
C LEU A 146 17.89 -25.40 -17.60
N ASP A 147 17.61 -26.52 -18.28
CA ASP A 147 18.64 -27.33 -18.96
C ASP A 147 19.41 -26.56 -20.05
N ALA A 148 18.75 -25.60 -20.72
CA ALA A 148 19.39 -24.72 -21.69
C ALA A 148 20.35 -23.68 -21.07
N LYS A 149 20.32 -23.48 -19.74
CA LYS A 149 21.11 -22.49 -19.01
C LYS A 149 22.22 -23.09 -18.15
N LEU A 150 22.29 -24.42 -18.04
CA LEU A 150 23.32 -25.09 -17.25
C LEU A 150 24.62 -25.15 -18.05
N SER A 151 25.74 -24.77 -17.43
CA SER A 151 27.07 -24.92 -18.04
C SER A 151 27.82 -26.14 -17.50
N MET A 152 27.34 -26.72 -16.40
CA MET A 152 27.91 -27.92 -15.76
C MET A 152 26.93 -29.11 -15.78
N SER A 153 27.40 -30.27 -15.31
CA SER A 153 26.55 -31.45 -15.13
C SER A 153 25.81 -31.39 -13.79
N TRP A 154 24.49 -31.52 -13.82
CA TRP A 154 23.62 -31.40 -12.63
C TRP A 154 22.80 -32.66 -12.40
N GLU A 155 22.64 -33.05 -11.14
CA GLU A 155 21.68 -34.07 -10.74
C GLU A 155 20.24 -33.57 -10.75
N GLN A 156 19.29 -34.48 -11.00
CA GLN A 156 17.89 -34.13 -11.09
C GLN A 156 17.36 -33.49 -9.80
N GLU A 157 17.78 -33.99 -8.64
CA GLU A 157 17.41 -33.43 -7.34
C GLU A 157 17.94 -32.01 -7.12
N ALA A 158 19.14 -31.70 -7.64
CA ALA A 158 19.71 -30.35 -7.55
C ALA A 158 18.94 -29.37 -8.46
N LYS A 159 18.55 -29.82 -9.66
CA LYS A 159 17.71 -29.03 -10.58
C LYS A 159 16.34 -28.74 -9.97
N ASP A 160 15.75 -29.74 -9.31
CA ASP A 160 14.44 -29.59 -8.68
C ASP A 160 14.49 -28.58 -7.51
N LEU A 161 15.60 -28.53 -6.75
CA LEU A 161 15.81 -27.49 -5.72
C LEU A 161 15.95 -26.08 -6.30
N ILE A 162 16.75 -25.92 -7.37
CA ILE A 162 16.91 -24.61 -8.02
C ILE A 162 15.61 -24.15 -8.67
N ALA A 163 14.78 -25.07 -9.18
CA ALA A 163 13.49 -24.73 -9.76
C ALA A 163 12.49 -24.13 -8.76
N MET A 164 12.71 -24.28 -7.44
CA MET A 164 11.92 -23.62 -6.39
C MET A 164 12.31 -22.15 -6.19
N THR A 165 13.43 -21.71 -6.77
CA THR A 165 13.92 -20.34 -6.69
C THR A 165 12.98 -19.38 -7.46
N PRO A 166 12.68 -18.18 -6.95
CA PRO A 166 11.84 -17.21 -7.65
C PRO A 166 12.35 -16.90 -9.06
N PRO A 167 11.45 -16.79 -10.07
CA PRO A 167 11.83 -16.71 -11.49
C PRO A 167 12.70 -15.50 -11.87
N GLY A 168 12.74 -14.46 -11.04
CA GLY A 168 13.58 -13.29 -11.25
C GLY A 168 15.07 -13.50 -10.90
N ILE A 169 15.41 -14.56 -10.16
CA ILE A 169 16.79 -14.78 -9.66
C ILE A 169 17.34 -16.19 -9.97
N ILE A 170 16.60 -17.03 -10.70
CA ILE A 170 17.03 -18.40 -11.05
C ILE A 170 18.40 -18.43 -11.72
N GLU A 171 18.67 -17.52 -12.66
CA GLU A 171 19.94 -17.49 -13.40
C GLU A 171 21.12 -17.12 -12.51
N MET A 172 20.90 -16.19 -11.57
CA MET A 172 21.89 -15.84 -10.55
C MET A 172 22.16 -17.03 -9.62
N ALA A 173 21.12 -17.78 -9.24
CA ALA A 173 21.27 -18.96 -8.39
C ALA A 173 22.06 -20.08 -9.10
N ILE A 174 21.82 -20.32 -10.39
CA ILE A 174 22.58 -21.29 -11.20
C ILE A 174 24.06 -20.89 -11.21
N ASN A 175 24.37 -19.64 -11.58
CA ASN A 175 25.75 -19.16 -11.67
C ASN A 175 26.49 -19.28 -10.33
N ASN A 176 25.85 -18.87 -9.24
CA ASN A 176 26.46 -18.94 -7.91
C ASN A 176 26.78 -20.37 -7.48
N VAL A 177 25.93 -21.35 -7.82
CA VAL A 177 26.19 -22.77 -7.52
C VAL A 177 27.28 -23.35 -8.41
N GLU A 178 27.30 -22.99 -9.70
CA GLU A 178 28.37 -23.44 -10.61
C GLU A 178 29.73 -22.84 -10.24
N ASP A 179 29.78 -21.56 -9.88
CA ASP A 179 31.01 -20.91 -9.40
C ASP A 179 31.49 -21.54 -8.09
N PHE A 180 30.58 -21.79 -7.14
CA PHE A 180 30.91 -22.51 -5.91
C PHE A 180 31.43 -23.93 -6.18
N ALA A 181 30.83 -24.65 -7.14
CA ALA A 181 31.27 -25.99 -7.52
C ALA A 181 32.67 -25.96 -8.16
N ARG A 182 32.97 -24.96 -8.99
CA ARG A 182 34.31 -24.75 -9.58
C ARG A 182 35.35 -24.45 -8.51
N ASP A 183 35.01 -23.58 -7.56
CA ASP A 183 35.90 -23.23 -6.45
C ASP A 183 36.21 -24.44 -5.54
N MET A 184 35.25 -25.35 -5.39
CA MET A 184 35.44 -26.61 -4.66
C MET A 184 36.04 -27.75 -5.50
N GLY A 185 36.27 -27.54 -6.81
CA GLY A 185 36.81 -28.54 -7.72
C GLY A 185 35.85 -29.72 -7.99
N VAL A 186 34.55 -29.49 -7.94
CA VAL A 186 33.52 -30.52 -8.13
C VAL A 186 33.00 -30.51 -9.57
N GLU A 187 33.09 -31.63 -10.28
CA GLU A 187 32.68 -31.75 -11.69
C GLU A 187 31.15 -31.91 -11.89
N ARG A 188 30.45 -32.38 -10.86
CA ARG A 188 29.01 -32.68 -10.89
C ARG A 188 28.29 -32.05 -9.71
N ILE A 189 27.28 -31.24 -10.01
CA ILE A 189 26.48 -30.55 -9.00
C ILE A 189 25.39 -31.49 -8.49
N THR A 190 25.57 -31.92 -7.25
CA THR A 190 24.63 -32.75 -6.50
C THR A 190 23.76 -31.89 -5.59
N LYS A 191 22.74 -32.50 -4.98
CA LYS A 191 21.91 -31.84 -3.95
C LYS A 191 22.74 -31.24 -2.82
N THR A 192 23.80 -31.91 -2.38
CA THR A 192 24.64 -31.44 -1.27
C THR A 192 25.40 -30.16 -1.63
N VAL A 193 25.89 -30.04 -2.86
CA VAL A 193 26.59 -28.84 -3.34
C VAL A 193 25.68 -27.61 -3.30
N VAL A 194 24.41 -27.76 -3.70
CA VAL A 194 23.41 -26.67 -3.61
C VAL A 194 23.19 -26.28 -2.15
N LEU A 195 23.02 -27.25 -1.25
CA LEU A 195 22.79 -26.96 0.18
C LEU A 195 24.00 -26.30 0.86
N ASP A 196 25.21 -26.72 0.51
CA ASP A 196 26.44 -26.14 1.06
C ASP A 196 26.68 -24.73 0.51
N GLN A 197 26.33 -24.47 -0.75
CA GLN A 197 26.30 -23.13 -1.31
C GLN A 197 25.29 -22.23 -0.58
N MET A 198 24.09 -22.73 -0.29
CA MET A 198 23.09 -21.97 0.47
C MET A 198 23.60 -21.60 1.87
N LYS A 199 24.24 -22.55 2.57
CA LYS A 199 24.84 -22.30 3.89
C LYS A 199 25.97 -21.29 3.83
N SER A 200 26.81 -21.33 2.79
CA SER A 200 27.97 -20.42 2.68
C SER A 200 27.55 -18.95 2.52
N ILE A 201 26.36 -18.71 1.96
CA ILE A 201 25.75 -17.37 1.86
C ILE A 201 24.78 -17.04 3.01
N GLY A 202 24.75 -17.87 4.06
CA GLY A 202 23.95 -17.64 5.27
C GLY A 202 22.46 -17.96 5.15
N MET A 203 22.05 -18.74 4.15
CA MET A 203 20.68 -19.26 4.05
C MET A 203 20.57 -20.62 4.75
N ASP A 204 19.53 -20.80 5.57
CA ASP A 204 19.25 -22.08 6.22
C ASP A 204 18.48 -23.02 5.27
N PRO A 205 19.05 -24.18 4.89
CA PRO A 205 18.38 -25.20 4.10
C PRO A 205 17.07 -25.74 4.68
N SER A 206 16.87 -25.62 6.00
CA SER A 206 15.65 -26.10 6.67
C SER A 206 14.39 -25.37 6.22
N MET A 207 14.53 -24.19 5.60
CA MET A 207 13.43 -23.38 5.08
C MET A 207 12.84 -23.87 3.75
N LEU A 208 13.40 -24.93 3.14
CA LEU A 208 12.91 -25.53 1.89
C LEU A 208 12.04 -26.79 2.10
N ASN A 209 11.83 -27.22 3.35
CA ASN A 209 11.00 -28.38 3.70
C ASN A 209 9.55 -27.99 4.05
#